data_AF-A0AAV5UIR8-F1
#
_entry.id   AF-A0AAV5UIR8-F1
#
_cell.length_a   1.000
_cell.length_b   1.000
_cell.length_c   1.000
_cell.angle_alpha   90.00
_cell.angle_beta   90.00
_cell.angle_gamma   90.00
#
_symmetry.space_group_name_H-M   'P 1'
#
loop_
_entity.id
_entity.type
_entity.pdbx_description
1 polymer ?
#
loop_
_entity_poly.entity_id
_entity_poly.type
_entity_poly.pdbx_seq_one_letter_code
_entity_poly.pdbx_strand_id
1 'polypeptide(L)'
;SCVNWVCNGFCNNAGLEKNWLERFCPTTCCFLFTTTVAPPTTTTKTPDVENPNCAKWAADPAKAFCASDTITPQQKLASCSVTCSFEISSTSDCAIYTVANNVLIRQTTVQR
;
A
#
# COMPACT_ATOMS: atom_id res chain seq x y z
N SER A 1 6.85 10.21 -12.57
CA SER A 1 5.64 9.75 -11.84
C SER A 1 5.97 9.74 -10.37
N CYS A 2 5.07 10.24 -9.52
CA CYS A 2 5.28 10.33 -8.08
C CYS A 2 5.64 9.00 -7.43
N VAL A 3 5.01 7.91 -7.86
CA VAL A 3 5.33 6.56 -7.37
C VAL A 3 6.82 6.28 -7.49
N ASN A 4 7.39 6.57 -8.66
CA ASN A 4 8.81 6.33 -8.92
C ASN A 4 9.71 7.31 -8.15
N TRP A 5 9.29 8.57 -7.99
CA TRP A 5 10.07 9.57 -7.25
C TRP A 5 10.06 9.31 -5.74
N VAL A 6 8.92 8.95 -5.17
CA VAL A 6 8.81 8.56 -3.75
C VAL A 6 9.68 7.34 -3.46
N CYS A 7 9.66 6.32 -4.32
CA CYS A 7 10.56 5.16 -4.19
C CYS A 7 12.04 5.53 -4.28
N ASN A 8 12.39 6.62 -4.97
CA ASN A 8 13.75 7.15 -5.05
C ASN A 8 14.09 8.15 -3.93
N GLY A 9 13.30 8.18 -2.85
CA GLY A 9 13.56 9.04 -1.69
C GLY A 9 13.23 10.50 -1.90
N PHE A 10 12.42 10.85 -2.92
CA PHE A 10 12.02 12.24 -3.20
C PHE A 10 11.38 12.92 -1.99
N CYS A 11 10.50 12.22 -1.26
CA CYS A 11 9.87 12.78 -0.07
C CYS A 11 10.88 13.03 1.06
N ASN A 12 11.96 12.26 1.15
CA ASN A 12 12.98 12.37 2.20
C ASN A 12 14.18 13.24 1.79
N ASN A 13 14.12 13.92 0.65
CA ASN A 13 15.22 14.73 0.14
C ASN A 13 15.26 16.08 0.86
N ALA A 14 16.24 16.25 1.76
CA ALA A 14 16.44 17.47 2.54
C ALA A 14 16.77 18.72 1.69
N GLY A 15 17.15 18.54 0.41
CA GLY A 15 17.39 19.64 -0.53
C GLY A 15 16.13 20.17 -1.22
N LEU A 16 14.97 19.52 -1.04
CA LEU A 16 13.70 19.95 -1.62
C LEU A 16 12.83 20.62 -0.55
N GLU A 17 12.39 21.83 -0.84
CA GLU A 17 11.46 22.55 0.02
C GLU A 17 10.08 21.88 0.02
N LYS A 18 9.37 22.01 1.14
CA LYS A 18 8.06 21.36 1.36
C LYS A 18 7.03 21.67 0.27
N ASN A 19 6.98 22.92 -0.18
CA ASN A 19 6.15 23.38 -1.30
C ASN A 19 6.43 22.58 -2.58
N TRP A 20 7.70 22.26 -2.83
CA TRP A 20 8.11 21.48 -3.99
C TRP A 20 7.58 20.05 -3.91
N LEU A 21 7.68 19.42 -2.73
CA LEU A 21 7.16 18.07 -2.50
C LEU A 21 5.64 18.00 -2.67
N GLU A 22 4.91 18.98 -2.12
CA GLU A 22 3.44 19.07 -2.24
C GLU A 22 2.99 19.38 -3.67
N ARG A 23 3.70 20.23 -4.40
CA ARG A 23 3.32 20.62 -5.75
C ARG A 23 3.43 19.48 -6.75
N PHE A 24 4.36 18.55 -6.51
CA PHE A 24 4.62 17.45 -7.44
C PHE A 24 4.01 16.15 -6.97
N CYS A 25 4.03 15.85 -5.66
CA CYS A 25 3.49 14.62 -5.08
C CYS A 25 2.67 14.88 -3.80
N PRO A 26 1.56 15.64 -3.90
CA PRO A 26 0.79 16.13 -2.74
C PRO A 26 0.24 15.02 -1.85
N THR A 27 -0.22 13.92 -2.44
CA THR A 27 -0.80 12.79 -1.72
C THR A 27 0.25 11.77 -1.28
N THR A 28 1.33 11.59 -2.05
CA THR A 28 2.31 10.52 -1.82
C THR A 28 3.38 10.89 -0.81
N CYS A 29 3.76 12.18 -0.71
CA CYS A 29 4.68 12.68 0.33
C CYS A 29 3.97 13.15 1.61
N CYS A 30 2.65 12.95 1.70
CA CYS A 30 1.80 13.41 2.82
C CYS A 30 2.19 12.78 4.18
N PHE A 31 2.93 11.67 4.19
CA PHE A 31 3.41 11.03 5.43
C PHE A 31 4.40 11.87 6.24
N LEU A 32 5.02 12.89 5.65
CA LEU A 32 5.98 13.77 6.33
C LEU A 32 5.33 15.02 6.93
N PHE A 33 4.07 15.28 6.64
CA PHE A 33 3.32 16.42 7.13
C PHE A 33 2.12 15.90 7.89
N THR A 34 2.33 15.57 9.16
CA THR A 34 1.26 15.34 10.12
C THR A 34 0.45 16.62 10.31
N THR A 35 -0.52 16.86 9.45
CA THR A 35 -1.80 17.41 9.89
C THR A 35 -2.79 16.26 9.85
N THR A 36 -3.19 15.84 11.05
CA THR A 36 -4.17 14.82 11.33
C THR A 36 -5.51 15.15 10.67
N VAL A 37 -5.67 14.81 9.39
CA VAL A 37 -6.99 14.53 8.85
C VAL A 37 -7.17 13.05 9.05
N ALA A 38 -7.87 12.70 10.14
CA ALA A 38 -8.30 11.34 10.37
C ALA A 38 -8.95 10.81 9.08
N PRO A 39 -8.60 9.59 8.62
CA PRO A 39 -9.35 8.95 7.56
C PRO A 39 -10.83 8.96 7.98
N PRO A 40 -11.80 9.14 7.07
CA PRO A 40 -13.19 8.92 7.41
C PRO A 40 -13.29 7.53 8.03
N THR A 41 -13.58 7.47 9.32
CA THR A 41 -13.83 6.24 10.06
C THR A 41 -15.19 5.73 9.64
N THR A 42 -15.29 5.20 8.43
CA THR A 42 -16.28 4.17 8.14
C THR A 42 -15.80 2.94 8.88
N THR A 43 -16.42 2.69 10.02
CA THR A 43 -16.24 1.51 10.86
C THR A 43 -16.74 0.29 10.10
N THR A 44 -16.04 -0.12 9.05
CA THR A 44 -16.27 -1.42 8.43
C THR A 44 -15.69 -2.43 9.40
N LYS A 45 -16.57 -3.04 10.22
CA LYS A 45 -16.21 -4.12 11.13
C LYS A 45 -15.36 -5.12 10.35
N THR A 46 -14.11 -5.29 10.77
CA THR A 46 -13.24 -6.32 10.23
C THR A 46 -13.94 -7.66 10.43
N PRO A 47 -14.07 -8.51 9.41
CA PRO A 47 -14.66 -9.81 9.60
C PRO A 47 -13.84 -10.56 10.65
N ASP A 48 -14.52 -11.21 11.60
CA ASP A 48 -13.87 -12.04 12.63
C ASP A 48 -13.14 -13.26 11.99
N VAL A 49 -13.46 -13.58 10.73
CA VAL A 49 -12.87 -14.67 9.94
C VAL A 49 -12.61 -14.18 8.50
N GLU A 50 -11.37 -14.31 8.02
CA GLU A 50 -11.03 -13.97 6.63
C GLU A 50 -11.60 -15.01 5.63
N ASN A 51 -11.74 -14.62 4.36
CA ASN A 51 -12.16 -15.57 3.34
C ASN A 51 -11.10 -16.68 3.20
N PRO A 52 -11.49 -17.98 3.19
CA PRO A 52 -10.53 -19.08 3.05
C PRO A 52 -9.72 -19.04 1.74
N ASN A 53 -10.17 -18.28 0.73
CA ASN A 53 -9.45 -18.10 -0.52
C ASN A 53 -8.40 -16.97 -0.47
N CYS A 54 -8.26 -16.23 0.62
CA CYS A 54 -7.35 -15.09 0.69
C CYS A 54 -5.90 -15.45 0.35
N ALA A 55 -5.39 -16.57 0.87
CA ALA A 55 -4.06 -17.07 0.54
C ALA A 55 -3.91 -17.35 -0.97
N LYS A 56 -4.93 -17.95 -1.59
CA LYS A 56 -4.92 -18.24 -3.03
C LYS A 56 -4.99 -16.97 -3.86
N TRP A 57 -5.85 -16.02 -3.50
CA TRP A 57 -6.02 -14.77 -4.23
C TRP A 57 -4.84 -13.81 -4.09
N ALA A 58 -4.15 -13.85 -2.95
CA ALA A 58 -2.91 -13.11 -2.73
C ALA A 58 -1.74 -13.69 -3.53
N ALA A 59 -1.70 -15.02 -3.67
CA ALA A 59 -0.68 -15.75 -4.42
C ALA A 59 -0.92 -15.78 -5.95
N ASP A 60 -2.13 -15.50 -6.43
CA ASP A 60 -2.47 -15.59 -7.85
C ASP A 60 -1.92 -14.39 -8.63
N PRO A 61 -0.99 -14.56 -9.59
CA PRO A 61 -0.44 -13.46 -10.37
C PRO A 61 -1.45 -12.84 -11.35
N ALA A 62 -2.52 -13.56 -11.73
CA ALA A 62 -3.55 -13.07 -12.66
C ALA A 62 -4.68 -12.31 -11.94
N LYS A 63 -4.82 -12.49 -10.62
CA LYS A 63 -5.89 -11.86 -9.82
C LYS A 63 -5.40 -11.04 -8.63
N ALA A 64 -4.12 -11.18 -8.27
CA ALA A 64 -3.28 -10.33 -7.42
C ALA A 64 -4.05 -9.52 -6.38
N PHE A 65 -4.92 -10.15 -5.58
CA PHE A 65 -6.03 -9.45 -4.91
C PHE A 65 -5.53 -8.36 -3.95
N CYS A 66 -4.49 -8.65 -3.18
CA CYS A 66 -3.88 -7.65 -2.31
C CYS A 66 -3.10 -6.57 -3.08
N ALA A 67 -2.43 -6.93 -4.18
CA ALA A 67 -1.61 -6.02 -4.98
C ALA A 67 -2.41 -5.22 -6.03
N SER A 68 -3.66 -5.58 -6.26
CA SER A 68 -4.52 -4.97 -7.28
C SER A 68 -4.85 -3.53 -6.91
N ASP A 69 -4.69 -2.63 -7.87
CA ASP A 69 -5.04 -1.21 -7.81
C ASP A 69 -6.54 -0.95 -8.04
N THR A 70 -7.20 -1.89 -8.72
CA THR A 70 -8.65 -1.87 -8.94
C THR A 70 -9.47 -2.27 -7.70
N ILE A 71 -8.84 -2.94 -6.71
CA ILE A 71 -9.49 -3.35 -5.47
C ILE A 71 -9.18 -2.34 -4.37
N THR A 72 -10.24 -1.78 -3.78
CA THR A 72 -10.07 -0.75 -2.75
C THR A 72 -9.57 -1.33 -1.43
N PRO A 73 -8.87 -0.54 -0.60
CA PRO A 73 -8.48 -0.97 0.75
C PRO A 73 -9.66 -1.48 1.59
N GLN A 74 -10.86 -0.90 1.42
CA GLN A 74 -12.07 -1.33 2.13
C GLN A 74 -12.53 -2.72 1.67
N GLN A 75 -12.44 -3.04 0.37
CA GLN A 75 -12.75 -4.38 -0.14
C GLN A 75 -11.73 -5.43 0.34
N LYS A 76 -10.46 -5.03 0.41
CA LYS A 76 -9.39 -5.86 0.99
C LYS A 76 -9.65 -6.12 2.47
N LEU A 77 -10.01 -5.10 3.24
CA LEU A 77 -10.35 -5.20 4.66
C LEU A 77 -11.59 -6.08 4.90
N ALA A 78 -12.59 -5.99 4.03
CA ALA A 78 -13.82 -6.78 4.14
C ALA A 78 -13.65 -8.26 3.78
N SER A 79 -12.59 -8.63 3.05
CA SER A 79 -12.40 -10.00 2.55
C SER A 79 -11.19 -10.70 3.16
N CYS A 80 -10.07 -9.99 3.20
CA CYS A 80 -8.73 -10.52 3.47
C CYS A 80 -7.95 -9.54 4.37
N SER A 81 -8.52 -9.19 5.51
CA SER A 81 -7.97 -8.20 6.44
C SER A 81 -6.56 -8.56 6.95
N VAL A 82 -6.33 -9.84 7.24
CA VAL A 82 -5.03 -10.34 7.74
C VAL A 82 -4.07 -10.48 6.56
N THR A 83 -4.47 -11.22 5.53
CA THR A 83 -3.63 -11.49 4.36
C THR A 83 -3.19 -10.22 3.62
N CYS A 84 -4.07 -9.22 3.49
CA CYS A 84 -3.77 -7.95 2.80
C CYS A 84 -3.46 -6.79 3.76
N SER A 85 -3.15 -7.06 5.03
CA SER A 85 -2.94 -6.04 6.07
C SER A 85 -2.01 -4.91 5.64
N PHE A 86 -0.87 -5.22 5.01
CA PHE A 86 0.08 -4.23 4.49
C PHE A 86 -0.48 -3.33 3.38
N GLU A 87 -1.40 -3.84 2.58
CA GLU A 87 -2.02 -3.09 1.47
C GLU A 87 -3.26 -2.30 1.93
N ILE A 88 -3.76 -2.61 3.12
CA ILE A 88 -4.85 -1.89 3.79
C ILE A 88 -4.29 -0.72 4.60
N SER A 89 -3.28 -0.98 5.43
CA SER A 89 -2.51 0.06 6.12
C SER A 89 -1.33 0.41 5.23
N SER A 90 -1.49 1.37 4.32
CA SER A 90 -0.43 1.84 3.43
C SER A 90 0.72 2.49 4.22
N THR A 91 1.49 1.69 4.93
CA THR A 91 2.83 2.04 5.40
C THR A 91 3.66 2.08 4.14
N SER A 92 4.28 3.22 3.81
CA SER A 92 5.08 3.41 2.60
C SER A 92 6.34 2.53 2.59
N ASP A 93 6.17 1.20 2.48
CA ASP A 93 7.21 0.18 2.64
C ASP A 93 7.86 -0.24 1.31
N CYS A 94 7.56 0.50 0.23
CA CYS A 94 8.11 0.31 -1.12
C CYS A 94 8.08 -1.16 -1.57
N ALA A 95 7.04 -1.90 -1.21
CA ALA A 95 6.95 -3.30 -1.56
C ALA A 95 6.90 -3.51 -3.07
N ILE A 96 7.64 -4.52 -3.54
CA ILE A 96 7.70 -4.97 -4.92
C ILE A 96 7.03 -6.32 -4.98
N TYR A 97 6.10 -6.48 -5.92
CA TYR A 97 5.49 -7.77 -6.22
C TYR A 97 6.21 -8.43 -7.38
N THR A 98 6.72 -9.63 -7.16
CA THR A 98 7.39 -10.44 -8.19
C THR A 98 6.65 -11.77 -8.37
N VAL A 99 6.71 -12.34 -9.56
CA VAL A 99 6.14 -13.67 -9.81
C VAL A 99 7.27 -14.68 -9.84
N ALA A 100 7.23 -15.66 -8.93
CA ALA A 100 8.14 -16.80 -8.94
C ALA A 100 7.32 -18.09 -8.83
N ASN A 101 7.64 -19.10 -9.64
CA ASN A 101 6.91 -20.36 -9.70
C ASN A 101 5.38 -20.18 -9.86
N ASN A 102 4.97 -19.19 -10.66
CA ASN A 102 3.56 -18.83 -10.88
C ASN A 102 2.82 -18.38 -9.61
N VAL A 103 3.56 -17.91 -8.60
CA VAL A 103 3.05 -17.35 -7.35
C VAL A 103 3.52 -15.91 -7.24
N LEU A 104 2.59 -15.02 -6.90
CA LEU A 104 2.88 -13.63 -6.57
C LEU A 104 3.51 -13.55 -5.18
N ILE A 105 4.71 -13.02 -5.12
CA ILE A 105 5.50 -12.84 -3.90
C ILE A 105 5.65 -11.34 -3.64
N ARG A 106 5.25 -10.91 -2.44
CA ARG A 106 5.50 -9.57 -1.94
C ARG A 106 6.91 -9.51 -1.34
N GLN A 107 7.76 -8.64 -1.86
CA GLN A 107 9.09 -8.37 -1.32
C GLN A 107 9.12 -6.96 -0.77
N THR A 108 9.53 -6.80 0.48
CA THR A 108 9.84 -5.47 1.01
C THR A 108 11.31 -5.20 0.79
N THR A 109 11.64 -4.07 0.15
CA THR A 109 13.00 -3.55 0.22
C THR A 109 13.20 -3.02 1.63
N VAL A 110 13.83 -3.83 2.50
CA VAL A 110 14.45 -3.29 3.71
C VAL A 110 15.57 -2.36 3.21
N GLN A 111 15.26 -1.07 3.08
CA GLN A 111 16.27 -0.03 2.92
C GLN A 111 17.09 -0.08 4.21
N ARG A 112 18.23 -0.77 4.15
CA ARG A 112 19.27 -0.75 5.19
C ARG A 112 20.07 0.51 5.08
#